data_AF-A0A9D6HBX5-F1
#
_entry.id   AF-A0A9D6HBX5-F1
#
_cell.length_a   1.000
_cell.length_b   1.000
_cell.length_c   1.000
_cell.angle_alpha   90.00
_cell.angle_beta   90.00
_cell.angle_gamma   90.00
#
_symmetry.space_group_name_H-M   'P 1'
#
loop_
_entity.id
_entity.type
_entity.pdbx_description
1 polymer ?
#
loop_
_entity_poly.entity_id
_entity_poly.type
_entity_poly.pdbx_seq_one_letter_code
_entity_poly.pdbx_strand_id
1 'polypeptide(L)'
;MDLKAYYRRIREIEASFEDDFPVVRSLPTESGGQGGRLVETSRSVAARMIVDGVAELADPSEAKALKRQALDAQRQEQERRKAAQVQFAVLSEADLRALTQSGGKRKE
;
A
#
# COMPACT_ATOMS: atom_id res chain seq x y z
N MET A 1 -5.24 -1.75 33.22
CA MET A 1 -5.68 -2.48 32.00
C MET A 1 -5.69 -3.96 32.31
N ASP A 2 -6.81 -4.65 32.16
CA ASP A 2 -6.85 -6.12 32.29
C ASP A 2 -6.31 -6.74 30.99
N LEU A 3 -5.02 -7.09 31.00
CA LEU A 3 -4.33 -7.69 29.85
C LEU A 3 -4.97 -9.01 29.42
N LYS A 4 -5.47 -9.80 30.37
CA LYS A 4 -6.09 -11.09 30.06
C LYS A 4 -7.40 -10.89 29.32
N ALA A 5 -8.22 -9.94 29.77
CA ALA A 5 -9.45 -9.57 29.05
C ALA A 5 -9.15 -8.95 27.68
N TYR A 6 -8.12 -8.11 27.57
CA TYR A 6 -7.69 -7.49 26.32
C TYR A 6 -7.31 -8.54 25.25
N TYR A 7 -6.36 -9.44 25.58
CA TYR A 7 -5.94 -10.47 24.62
C TYR A 7 -7.03 -11.49 24.32
N ARG A 8 -7.94 -11.76 25.27
CA ARG A 8 -9.12 -12.58 25.00
C ARG A 8 -10.00 -11.93 23.93
N ARG A 9 -10.28 -10.63 24.06
CA ARG A 9 -11.11 -9.89 23.10
C ARG A 9 -10.46 -9.82 21.71
N ILE A 10 -9.14 -9.67 21.63
CA ILE A 10 -8.42 -9.76 20.35
C ILE A 10 -8.67 -11.11 19.69
N ARG A 11 -8.51 -12.22 20.42
CA ARG A 11 -8.71 -13.57 19.86
C ARG A 11 -10.16 -13.82 19.43
N GLU A 12 -11.13 -13.30 20.17
CA GLU A 12 -12.55 -13.38 19.81
C GLU A 12 -12.85 -12.65 18.50
N ILE A 13 -12.33 -11.44 18.32
CA ILE A 13 -12.49 -10.68 17.07
C ILE A 13 -11.71 -11.34 15.94
N GLU A 14 -10.49 -11.82 16.19
CA GLU A 14 -9.66 -12.50 15.20
C GLU A 14 -10.37 -13.74 14.62
N ALA A 15 -11.03 -14.52 15.47
CA ALA A 15 -11.82 -15.68 15.07
C ALA A 15 -13.10 -15.35 14.31
N SER A 16 -13.57 -14.10 14.37
CA SER A 16 -14.78 -13.66 13.65
C SER A 16 -14.51 -13.29 12.18
N PHE A 17 -13.24 -13.15 11.78
CA PHE A 17 -12.89 -12.83 10.41
C PHE A 17 -12.93 -14.07 9.50
N GLU A 18 -13.74 -13.99 8.45
CA GLU A 18 -13.77 -15.00 7.40
C GLU A 18 -12.52 -14.92 6.49
N ASP A 19 -12.13 -13.71 6.09
CA ASP A 19 -10.96 -13.48 5.25
C ASP A 19 -9.64 -13.54 6.04
N ASP A 20 -8.59 -14.09 5.41
CA ASP A 20 -7.22 -14.10 5.99
C ASP A 20 -6.61 -12.68 6.06
N PHE A 21 -7.05 -11.81 5.14
CA PHE A 21 -6.61 -10.42 5.04
C PHE A 21 -7.83 -9.48 5.06
N PRO A 22 -8.43 -9.23 6.24
CA PRO A 22 -9.55 -8.31 6.35
C PRO A 22 -9.13 -6.87 6.03
N VAL A 23 -10.06 -6.12 5.45
CA VAL A 23 -9.90 -4.68 5.20
C VAL A 23 -10.53 -3.92 6.35
N VAL A 24 -9.76 -3.01 6.95
CA VAL A 24 -10.23 -2.14 8.04
C VAL A 24 -10.20 -0.67 7.59
N ARG A 25 -11.16 0.11 8.10
CA ARG A 25 -11.25 1.55 7.92
C ARG A 25 -10.69 2.24 9.16
N SER A 26 -9.69 3.09 8.99
CA SER A 26 -9.14 3.87 10.11
C SER A 26 -10.19 4.80 10.70
N LEU A 27 -10.21 4.91 12.02
CA LEU A 27 -10.95 5.93 12.73
C LEU A 27 -10.06 7.16 12.97
N PRO A 28 -10.65 8.37 13.06
CA PRO A 28 -9.89 9.55 13.44
C PRO A 28 -9.33 9.37 14.84
N THR A 29 -8.02 9.57 15.02
CA THR A 29 -7.38 9.52 16.34
C THR A 29 -7.10 10.93 16.84
N GLU A 30 -7.19 11.14 18.16
CA GLU A 30 -6.87 12.43 18.80
C GLU A 30 -5.41 12.88 18.52
N SER A 31 -4.54 11.94 18.20
CA SER A 31 -3.14 12.13 17.82
C SER A 31 -2.93 12.59 16.37
N GLY A 32 -3.99 12.93 15.63
CA GLY A 32 -3.90 13.46 14.26
C GLY A 32 -3.93 12.41 13.15
N GLY A 33 -4.37 11.18 13.46
CA GLY A 33 -4.58 10.14 12.45
C GLY A 33 -5.73 10.50 11.51
N GLN A 34 -5.49 10.44 10.20
CA GLN A 34 -6.55 10.57 9.20
C GLN A 34 -7.48 9.35 9.26
N GLY A 35 -8.71 9.57 9.73
CA GLY A 35 -9.80 8.60 9.61
C GLY A 35 -10.24 8.42 8.15
N GLY A 36 -10.89 7.30 7.87
CA GLY A 36 -11.48 6.98 6.58
C GLY A 36 -10.54 6.30 5.58
N ARG A 37 -9.30 5.97 5.97
CA ARG A 37 -8.39 5.22 5.11
C ARG A 37 -8.66 3.72 5.22
N LEU A 38 -8.86 3.08 4.08
CA LEU A 38 -9.00 1.63 3.99
C LEU A 38 -7.62 0.97 3.89
N VAL A 39 -7.37 -0.04 4.72
CA VAL A 39 -6.11 -0.78 4.76
C VAL A 39 -6.39 -2.28 4.88
N GLU A 40 -5.75 -3.08 4.04
CA GLU A 40 -5.73 -4.53 4.15
C GLU A 40 -4.61 -4.97 5.10
N THR A 41 -4.94 -5.83 6.08
CA THR A 41 -3.98 -6.27 7.09
C THR A 41 -4.26 -7.71 7.54
N SER A 42 -3.40 -8.31 8.36
CA SER A 42 -3.64 -9.65 8.91
C SER A 42 -4.76 -9.64 9.95
N ARG A 43 -5.45 -10.77 10.13
CA ARG A 43 -6.50 -10.93 11.16
C ARG A 43 -6.07 -10.44 12.54
N SER A 44 -4.87 -10.79 12.98
CA SER A 44 -4.32 -10.40 14.28
C SER A 44 -4.16 -8.88 14.45
N VAL A 45 -3.69 -8.19 13.40
CA VAL A 45 -3.51 -6.73 13.41
C VAL A 45 -4.86 -6.05 13.33
N ALA A 46 -5.76 -6.50 12.45
CA ALA A 46 -7.13 -5.98 12.37
C ALA A 46 -7.88 -6.10 13.70
N ALA A 47 -7.84 -7.28 14.32
CA ALA A 47 -8.48 -7.52 15.62
C ALA A 47 -7.94 -6.55 16.68
N ARG A 48 -6.61 -6.39 16.74
CA ARG A 48 -5.99 -5.43 17.66
C ARG A 48 -6.44 -4.00 17.40
N MET A 49 -6.46 -3.55 16.15
CA MET A 49 -6.89 -2.21 15.78
C MET A 49 -8.35 -1.93 16.17
N ILE A 50 -9.22 -2.93 16.04
CA ILE A 50 -10.62 -2.83 16.45
C ILE A 50 -10.75 -2.79 17.98
N VAL A 51 -10.03 -3.62 18.73
CA VAL A 51 -10.04 -3.56 20.21
C VAL A 51 -9.47 -2.24 20.72
N ASP A 52 -8.44 -1.72 20.08
CA ASP A 52 -7.82 -0.44 20.40
C ASP A 52 -8.69 0.77 19.99
N GLY A 53 -9.80 0.53 19.27
CA GLY A 53 -10.74 1.58 18.86
C GLY A 53 -10.18 2.54 17.80
N VAL A 54 -9.13 2.11 17.07
CA VAL A 54 -8.47 2.93 16.05
C VAL A 54 -8.91 2.56 14.62
N ALA A 55 -9.69 1.49 14.46
CA ALA A 55 -10.28 1.10 13.20
C ALA A 55 -11.58 0.30 13.36
N GLU A 56 -12.33 0.22 12.27
CA GLU A 56 -13.54 -0.59 12.13
C GLU A 56 -13.41 -1.54 10.94
N LEU A 57 -14.16 -2.65 10.95
CA LEU A 57 -14.24 -3.53 9.79
C LEU A 57 -14.89 -2.76 8.62
N ALA A 58 -14.23 -2.77 7.46
CA ALA A 58 -14.77 -2.11 6.27
C ALA A 58 -15.98 -2.87 5.72
N ASP A 59 -16.90 -2.15 5.08
CA ASP A 59 -18.01 -2.77 4.37
C ASP A 59 -17.50 -3.63 3.18
N PRO A 60 -18.17 -4.72 2.80
CA PRO A 60 -17.76 -5.54 1.65
C PRO A 60 -17.59 -4.73 0.35
N SER A 61 -18.37 -3.66 0.15
CA SER A 61 -18.25 -2.77 -1.00
C SER A 61 -16.96 -1.93 -0.95
N GLU A 62 -16.58 -1.43 0.22
CA GLU A 62 -15.35 -0.69 0.48
C GLU A 62 -14.13 -1.60 0.27
N ALA A 63 -14.17 -2.83 0.80
CA ALA A 63 -13.11 -3.82 0.62
C ALA A 63 -12.86 -4.16 -0.86
N LYS A 64 -13.95 -4.31 -1.64
CA LYS A 64 -13.87 -4.56 -3.08
C LYS A 64 -13.31 -3.36 -3.84
N ALA A 65 -13.68 -2.14 -3.45
CA ALA A 65 -13.15 -0.92 -4.04
C ALA A 65 -11.63 -0.80 -3.82
N LEU A 66 -11.15 -1.10 -2.61
CA LEU A 66 -9.71 -1.10 -2.30
C LEU A 66 -8.95 -2.11 -3.16
N LYS A 67 -9.45 -3.35 -3.27
CA LYS A 67 -8.83 -4.39 -4.12
C LYS A 67 -8.75 -3.94 -5.58
N ARG A 68 -9.79 -3.29 -6.10
CA ARG A 68 -9.79 -2.74 -7.47
C ARG A 68 -8.75 -1.63 -7.64
N GLN A 69 -8.69 -0.68 -6.71
CA GLN A 69 -7.70 0.39 -6.73
C GLN A 69 -6.26 -0.15 -6.70
N ALA A 70 -6.00 -1.18 -5.89
CA ALA A 70 -4.69 -1.83 -5.83
C ALA A 70 -4.29 -2.48 -7.17
N LEU A 71 -5.23 -3.18 -7.82
CA LEU A 71 -5.00 -3.77 -9.14
C LEU A 71 -4.75 -2.71 -10.22
N ASP A 72 -5.54 -1.64 -10.23
CA ASP A 72 -5.37 -0.55 -11.20
C ASP A 72 -4.03 0.19 -10.99
N ALA A 73 -3.63 0.44 -9.75
CA ALA A 73 -2.34 1.02 -9.42
C ALA A 73 -1.17 0.12 -9.86
N GLN A 74 -1.28 -1.20 -9.64
CA GLN A 74 -0.27 -2.16 -10.08
C GLN A 74 -0.12 -2.16 -11.61
N ARG A 75 -1.25 -2.10 -12.35
CA ARG A 75 -1.23 -2.03 -13.82
C ARG A 75 -0.53 -0.77 -14.32
N GLN A 76 -0.89 0.38 -13.76
CA GLN A 76 -0.27 1.66 -14.13
C GLN A 76 1.25 1.65 -13.88
N GLU A 77 1.70 1.11 -12.74
CA GLU A 77 3.13 0.98 -12.45
C GLU A 77 3.84 0.03 -13.43
N GLN A 78 3.21 -1.09 -13.80
CA GLN A 78 3.75 -1.98 -14.82
C GLN A 78 3.88 -1.30 -16.18
N GLU A 79 2.87 -0.53 -16.59
CA GLU A 79 2.91 0.25 -17.83
C GLU A 79 4.02 1.31 -17.82
N ARG A 80 4.16 2.03 -16.70
CA ARG A 80 5.25 3.01 -16.52
C ARG A 80 6.62 2.36 -16.60
N ARG A 81 6.82 1.19 -15.99
CA ARG A 81 8.08 0.42 -16.08
C ARG A 81 8.38 -0.03 -17.51
N LYS A 82 7.37 -0.53 -18.23
CA LYS A 82 7.52 -0.91 -19.64
C LYS A 82 7.87 0.30 -20.50
N ALA A 83 7.18 1.43 -20.32
CA ALA A 83 7.47 2.67 -21.03
C ALA A 83 8.88 3.19 -20.73
N ALA A 84 9.32 3.14 -19.47
CA ALA A 84 10.67 3.50 -19.08
C ALA A 84 11.72 2.59 -19.76
N GLN A 85 11.51 1.27 -19.78
CA GLN A 85 12.41 0.35 -20.48
C GLN A 85 12.49 0.63 -21.99
N VAL A 86 11.36 0.96 -22.63
CA VAL A 86 11.34 1.34 -24.05
C VAL A 86 12.10 2.65 -24.29
N GLN A 87 11.93 3.67 -23.44
CA GLN A 87 12.67 4.94 -23.55
C GLN A 87 14.19 4.72 -23.44
N PHE A 88 14.66 3.82 -22.57
CA PHE A 88 16.07 3.46 -22.50
C PHE A 88 16.57 2.73 -23.76
N ALA A 89 15.74 1.87 -24.38
CA ALA A 89 16.10 1.14 -25.59
C ALA A 89 16.12 2.01 -26.86
N VAL A 90 15.43 3.16 -26.88
CA VAL A 90 15.36 4.07 -28.03
C VAL A 90 16.60 4.98 -28.14
N LEU A 91 17.39 5.15 -27.08
CA LEU A 91 18.74 5.72 -27.21
C LEU A 91 19.63 4.71 -27.94
N SER A 92 19.94 5.00 -29.20
CA SER A 92 20.82 4.15 -29.99
C SER A 92 22.26 4.23 -29.46
N GLU A 93 23.10 3.23 -29.73
CA GLU A 93 24.54 3.30 -29.44
C GLU A 93 25.21 4.55 -30.04
N ALA A 94 24.68 5.06 -31.16
CA ALA A 94 25.18 6.28 -31.80
C ALA A 94 24.93 7.52 -30.93
N ASP A 95 23.77 7.61 -30.26
CA ASP A 95 23.42 8.72 -29.37
C ASP A 95 24.26 8.70 -28.08
N LEU A 96 24.54 7.49 -27.54
CA LEU A 96 25.43 7.30 -26.39
C LEU A 96 26.89 7.69 -26.69
N ARG A 97 27.37 7.42 -27.91
CA ARG A 97 28.72 7.86 -28.36
C ARG A 97 28.79 9.38 -28.53
N ALA A 98 27.72 10.03 -29.01
CA ALA A 98 27.69 11.49 -29.14
C ALA A 98 27.70 12.22 -27.77
N LEU A 99 27.05 11.65 -26.76
CA LEU A 99 27.05 12.18 -25.38
C LEU A 99 28.42 12.06 -24.69
N THR A 100 29.14 10.97 -24.90
CA THR A 100 30.49 10.79 -24.33
C THR A 100 31.55 11.66 -25.00
N GLN A 101 31.40 11.97 -26.29
CA GLN A 101 32.31 12.87 -27.02
C GLN A 101 32.08 14.36 -26.69
N SER A 102 30.86 14.75 -26.33
CA SER A 102 30.53 16.14 -25.98
C SER A 102 30.87 16.51 -24.53
N GLY A 103 30.86 15.55 -23.59
CA GLY A 103 31.26 15.75 -22.19
C GLY A 103 32.76 15.93 -21.94
N GLY A 104 33.62 15.58 -22.90
CA GLY A 104 35.09 15.65 -22.79
C GLY A 104 35.72 17.00 -23.19
N LYS A 105 34.95 17.98 -23.68
CA LYS A 105 35.45 19.31 -24.07
C LYS A 105 35.11 20.38 -23.02
N ARG A 106 35.59 20.23 -21.79
CA ARG A 106 35.85 21.40 -20.93
C ARG A 106 37.32 21.79 -21.14
N LYS A 107 37.52 22.76 -22.04
CA LYS A 107 38.80 23.38 -22.37
C LYS A 107 39.33 24.17 -21.16
N GLU A 108 40.58 23.91 -20.78
CA GLU A 108 41.51 24.91 -20.23
C GLU A 108 41.77 26.03 -21.25
#